data_AF-A0A0P7BFS0-F1
#
_entry.id   AF-A0A0P7BFS0-F1
#
_cell.length_a   1.000
_cell.length_b   1.000
_cell.length_c   1.000
_cell.angle_alpha   90.00
_cell.angle_beta   90.00
_cell.angle_gamma   90.00
#
_symmetry.space_group_name_H-M   'P 1'
#
loop_
_entity.id
_entity.type
_entity.pdbx_description
1 polymer ?
#
loop_
_entity_poly.entity_id
_entity_poly.type
_entity_poly.pdbx_seq_one_letter_code
_entity_poly.pdbx_strand_id
1 'polypeptide(L)'
;MRIGRISVFMISISSLIFCTNVNAASFEKYAPKLLFFEGTGFGIHKPIWGEKDFTKSEALRIHRQHYWDRFHGDLFKSQEVAEVLIDHLINAGPGRNGANIKAFEAIIGVEQDGVLSEDDVKRANSFYFAEQIVNPYVKYRVLYYKTRSGVAENPGWLTRAKSFLMHNAYGTIVLTDVSLPDSIERKFRHVRL
;
A
#
# COMPACT_ATOMS: atom_id res chain seq x y z
N MET A 1 53.18 55.59 -9.60
CA MET A 1 51.71 55.32 -9.56
C MET A 1 51.52 53.80 -9.57
N ARG A 2 51.29 53.17 -8.40
CA ARG A 2 51.13 51.71 -8.27
C ARG A 2 49.64 51.37 -8.25
N ILE A 3 49.18 50.62 -9.23
CA ILE A 3 47.79 50.12 -9.32
C ILE A 3 47.71 48.86 -8.45
N GLY A 4 46.93 48.92 -7.37
CA GLY A 4 46.67 47.80 -6.47
C GLY A 4 45.73 46.78 -7.12
N ARG A 5 46.09 45.50 -7.08
CA ARG A 5 45.22 44.39 -7.47
C ARG A 5 44.15 44.17 -6.39
N ILE A 6 42.89 44.37 -6.75
CA ILE A 6 41.74 43.97 -5.94
C ILE A 6 41.52 42.47 -6.17
N SER A 7 41.74 41.65 -5.13
CA SER A 7 41.34 40.24 -5.15
C SER A 7 39.87 40.16 -4.76
N VAL A 8 39.01 39.79 -5.71
CA VAL A 8 37.60 39.51 -5.45
C VAL A 8 37.51 38.08 -4.92
N PHE A 9 37.23 37.96 -3.62
CA PHE A 9 36.95 36.68 -2.98
C PHE A 9 35.52 36.25 -3.38
N MET A 10 35.39 35.31 -4.31
CA MET A 10 34.11 34.68 -4.60
C MET A 10 33.73 33.74 -3.46
N ILE A 11 32.79 34.17 -2.62
CA ILE A 11 32.11 33.29 -1.68
C ILE A 11 31.04 32.53 -2.46
N SER A 12 31.32 31.29 -2.85
CA SER A 12 30.28 30.38 -3.34
C SER A 12 29.44 29.94 -2.15
N ILE A 13 28.23 30.48 -2.06
CA ILE A 13 27.18 29.96 -1.18
C ILE A 13 26.69 28.67 -1.82
N SER A 14 27.23 27.54 -1.37
CA SER A 14 26.69 26.22 -1.70
C SER A 14 25.32 26.06 -1.03
N SER A 15 24.25 26.35 -1.78
CA SER A 15 22.90 26.02 -1.38
C SER A 15 22.77 24.49 -1.28
N LEU A 16 22.86 23.95 -0.07
CA LEU A 16 22.37 22.60 0.22
C LEU A 16 20.85 22.62 0.04
N ILE A 17 20.38 22.29 -1.16
CA ILE A 17 18.98 21.98 -1.36
C ILE A 17 18.77 20.60 -0.71
N PHE A 18 18.31 20.60 0.54
CA PHE A 18 17.65 19.43 1.11
C PHE A 18 16.36 19.21 0.31
N CYS A 19 16.46 18.46 -0.79
CA CYS A 19 15.30 17.83 -1.40
C CYS A 19 14.85 16.72 -0.44
N THR A 20 14.16 17.08 0.65
CA THR A 20 13.36 16.09 1.36
C THR A 20 12.32 15.61 0.34
N ASN A 21 12.36 14.33 -0.01
CA ASN A 21 11.31 13.73 -0.83
C ASN A 21 10.00 13.85 -0.04
N VAL A 22 9.23 14.91 -0.28
CA VAL A 22 7.94 15.20 0.37
C VAL A 22 6.87 14.15 0.02
N ASN A 23 7.23 13.14 -0.78
CA ASN A 23 6.32 12.19 -1.39
C ASN A 23 6.37 10.77 -0.81
N ALA A 24 7.15 10.50 0.24
CA ALA A 24 7.05 9.20 0.90
C ALA A 24 5.64 8.95 1.44
N ALA A 25 5.24 7.68 1.45
CA ALA A 25 4.01 7.25 2.09
C ALA A 25 4.11 7.53 3.60
N SER A 26 2.98 7.87 4.24
CA SER A 26 2.94 8.03 5.69
C SER A 26 1.62 7.56 6.27
N PHE A 27 1.67 7.11 7.53
CA PHE A 27 0.47 6.68 8.25
C PHE A 27 -0.52 7.81 8.45
N GLU A 28 -0.06 9.05 8.62
CA GLU A 28 -0.91 10.24 8.81
C GLU A 28 -1.79 10.50 7.59
N LYS A 29 -1.27 10.25 6.39
CA LYS A 29 -2.03 10.32 5.13
C LYS A 29 -3.07 9.19 5.04
N TYR A 30 -2.73 8.00 5.51
CA TYR A 30 -3.62 6.82 5.45
C TYR A 30 -4.73 6.83 6.52
N ALA A 31 -4.42 7.29 7.74
CA ALA A 31 -5.31 7.17 8.90
C ALA A 31 -6.73 7.71 8.69
N PRO A 32 -6.96 8.87 8.02
CA PRO A 32 -8.32 9.34 7.72
C PRO A 32 -9.11 8.35 6.85
N LYS A 33 -8.48 7.77 5.83
CA LYS A 33 -9.10 6.80 4.92
C LYS A 33 -9.40 5.48 5.62
N LEU A 34 -8.48 5.01 6.46
CA LEU A 34 -8.69 3.86 7.33
C LEU A 34 -9.93 4.07 8.20
N LEU A 35 -9.98 5.17 8.97
CA LEU A 35 -11.10 5.43 9.89
C LEU A 35 -12.45 5.62 9.18
N PHE A 36 -12.45 6.14 7.96
CA PHE A 36 -13.66 6.29 7.15
C PHE A 36 -14.33 4.92 6.88
N PHE A 37 -13.55 3.89 6.55
CA PHE A 37 -14.11 2.57 6.26
C PHE A 37 -14.51 1.77 7.49
N GLU A 38 -13.90 2.07 8.64
CA GLU A 38 -13.99 1.23 9.82
C GLU A 38 -15.08 1.65 10.84
N GLY A 39 -15.60 2.86 10.71
CA GLY A 39 -16.67 3.36 11.58
C GLY A 39 -16.31 3.36 13.07
N THR A 40 -17.29 3.05 13.92
CA THR A 40 -17.17 3.13 15.40
C THR A 40 -16.23 2.09 16.01
N GLY A 41 -15.94 1.00 15.29
CA GLY A 41 -15.03 -0.05 15.74
C GLY A 41 -13.55 0.18 15.38
N PHE A 42 -13.26 1.23 14.62
CA PHE A 42 -11.91 1.61 14.15
C PHE A 42 -11.11 0.47 13.50
N GLY A 43 -11.75 -0.61 13.05
CA GLY A 43 -11.11 -1.69 12.29
C GLY A 43 -10.29 -2.64 13.14
N ILE A 44 -10.54 -2.64 14.45
CA ILE A 44 -9.83 -3.49 15.38
C ILE A 44 -10.47 -4.87 15.40
N HIS A 45 -9.72 -5.86 14.92
CA HIS A 45 -10.14 -7.26 14.93
C HIS A 45 -10.11 -7.81 16.38
N LYS A 46 -11.26 -7.77 17.06
CA LYS A 46 -11.43 -8.18 18.47
C LYS A 46 -10.83 -9.55 18.81
N PRO A 47 -10.93 -10.60 17.96
CA PRO A 47 -10.30 -11.89 18.29
C PRO A 47 -8.77 -11.85 18.44
N ILE A 48 -8.09 -10.85 17.87
CA ILE A 48 -6.64 -10.67 18.01
C ILE A 48 -6.33 -9.71 19.17
N TRP A 49 -7.08 -8.61 19.27
CA TRP A 49 -6.74 -7.49 20.15
C TRP A 49 -7.48 -7.51 21.50
N GLY A 50 -8.44 -8.41 21.65
CA GLY A 50 -9.28 -8.54 22.83
C GLY A 50 -10.68 -7.94 22.66
N GLU A 51 -11.61 -8.43 23.46
CA GLU A 51 -12.99 -7.94 23.53
C GLU A 51 -13.07 -6.76 24.52
N LYS A 52 -12.72 -5.57 24.03
CA LYS A 52 -12.91 -4.31 24.77
C LYS A 52 -13.23 -3.17 23.82
N ASP A 53 -13.68 -2.06 24.38
CA ASP A 53 -13.82 -0.82 23.64
C ASP A 53 -12.45 -0.15 23.49
N PHE A 54 -12.10 0.19 22.25
CA PHE A 54 -10.87 0.89 21.93
C PHE A 54 -11.17 2.36 21.73
N THR A 55 -10.36 3.22 22.34
CA THR A 55 -10.33 4.63 21.94
C THR A 55 -9.75 4.78 20.53
N LYS A 56 -10.09 5.87 19.84
CA LYS A 56 -9.52 6.19 18.53
C LYS A 56 -7.99 6.22 18.56
N SER A 57 -7.39 6.75 19.62
CA SER A 57 -5.93 6.81 19.78
C SER A 57 -5.30 5.43 19.98
N GLU A 58 -5.93 4.55 20.78
CA GLU A 58 -5.49 3.16 20.91
C GLU A 58 -5.55 2.41 19.58
N ALA A 59 -6.66 2.55 18.85
CA ALA A 59 -6.83 1.91 17.56
C ALA A 59 -5.79 2.39 16.53
N LEU A 60 -5.55 3.70 16.45
CA LEU A 60 -4.52 4.25 15.55
C LEU A 60 -3.11 3.80 15.94
N ARG A 61 -2.81 3.68 17.25
CA ARG A 61 -1.54 3.14 17.72
C ARG A 61 -1.37 1.68 17.29
N ILE A 62 -2.43 0.87 17.41
CA ILE A 62 -2.41 -0.54 16.96
C ILE A 62 -2.15 -0.62 15.46
N HIS A 63 -2.92 0.14 14.67
CA HIS A 63 -2.76 0.16 13.21
C HIS A 63 -1.37 0.60 12.76
N ARG A 64 -0.81 1.62 13.40
CA ARG A 64 0.56 2.03 13.13
C ARG A 64 1.55 0.91 13.46
N GLN A 65 1.60 0.48 14.72
CA GLN A 65 2.66 -0.41 15.20
C GLN A 65 2.60 -1.81 14.58
N HIS A 66 1.39 -2.35 14.42
CA HIS A 66 1.22 -3.76 14.05
C HIS A 66 0.93 -3.99 12.58
N TYR A 67 0.66 -2.93 11.81
CA TYR A 67 0.42 -3.02 10.39
C TYR A 67 1.32 -2.05 9.62
N TRP A 68 1.22 -0.74 9.85
CA TRP A 68 2.02 0.22 9.10
C TRP A 68 3.52 0.01 9.24
N ASP A 69 4.03 0.06 10.48
CA ASP A 69 5.47 -0.07 10.76
C ASP A 69 5.95 -1.50 10.45
N ARG A 70 5.13 -2.50 10.82
CA ARG A 70 5.41 -3.92 10.57
C ARG A 70 5.62 -4.25 9.09
N PHE A 71 4.85 -3.60 8.22
CA PHE A 71 4.92 -3.80 6.76
C PHE A 71 5.61 -2.63 6.06
N HIS A 72 6.53 -1.96 6.77
CA HIS A 72 7.43 -0.97 6.20
C HIS A 72 6.73 0.19 5.47
N GLY A 73 5.55 0.61 5.96
CA GLY A 73 4.70 1.59 5.29
C GLY A 73 5.42 2.88 4.91
N ASP A 74 6.28 3.41 5.80
CA ASP A 74 7.05 4.64 5.55
C ASP A 74 8.17 4.48 4.51
N LEU A 75 8.54 3.24 4.15
CA LEU A 75 9.57 2.98 3.15
C LEU A 75 9.02 3.00 1.71
N PHE A 76 7.71 2.98 1.52
CA PHE A 76 7.11 3.10 0.19
C PHE A 76 7.18 4.54 -0.33
N LYS A 77 7.57 4.71 -1.60
CA LYS A 77 7.56 6.00 -2.31
C LYS A 77 6.16 6.43 -2.75
N SER A 78 5.23 5.50 -2.94
CA SER A 78 3.84 5.79 -3.31
C SER A 78 2.92 5.50 -2.14
N GLN A 79 2.12 6.50 -1.77
CA GLN A 79 1.07 6.35 -0.77
C GLN A 79 0.09 5.25 -1.19
N GLU A 80 -0.32 5.25 -2.45
CA GLU A 80 -1.33 4.32 -3.00
C GLU A 80 -0.86 2.87 -2.93
N VAL A 81 0.41 2.59 -3.21
CA VAL A 81 1.00 1.25 -3.11
C VAL A 81 1.04 0.78 -1.66
N ALA A 82 1.48 1.63 -0.72
CA ALA A 82 1.52 1.30 0.70
C ALA A 82 0.11 1.00 1.23
N GLU A 83 -0.84 1.89 0.94
CA GLU A 83 -2.20 1.78 1.45
C GLU A 83 -2.92 0.56 0.88
N VAL A 84 -2.83 0.27 -0.43
CA VAL A 84 -3.59 -0.85 -1.01
C VAL A 84 -3.14 -2.20 -0.45
N LEU A 85 -1.84 -2.33 -0.15
CA LEU A 85 -1.26 -3.51 0.48
C LEU A 85 -1.69 -3.61 1.95
N ILE A 86 -1.39 -2.58 2.75
CA ILE A 86 -1.57 -2.60 4.20
C ILE A 86 -3.06 -2.66 4.56
N ASP A 87 -3.93 -1.97 3.81
CA ASP A 87 -5.38 -2.07 3.97
C ASP A 87 -5.87 -3.51 3.80
N HIS A 88 -5.36 -4.23 2.79
CA HIS A 88 -5.71 -5.64 2.62
C HIS A 88 -5.20 -6.50 3.77
N LEU A 89 -3.99 -6.23 4.28
CA LEU A 89 -3.43 -6.99 5.41
C LEU A 89 -4.17 -6.72 6.73
N ILE A 90 -4.71 -5.51 6.93
CA ILE A 90 -5.61 -5.21 8.05
C ILE A 90 -6.89 -6.04 7.94
N ASN A 91 -7.52 -6.05 6.76
CA ASN A 91 -8.85 -6.65 6.57
C ASN A 91 -8.84 -8.17 6.38
N ALA A 92 -7.81 -8.73 5.76
CA ALA A 92 -7.73 -10.13 5.36
C ALA A 92 -6.53 -10.88 5.97
N GLY A 93 -5.69 -10.18 6.74
CA GLY A 93 -4.44 -10.72 7.27
C GLY A 93 -3.41 -11.01 6.17
N PRO A 94 -2.24 -11.56 6.53
CA PRO A 94 -1.28 -12.09 5.55
C PRO A 94 -1.80 -13.34 4.81
N GLY A 95 -2.89 -13.94 5.30
CA GLY A 95 -3.45 -15.19 4.78
C GLY A 95 -2.64 -16.42 5.21
N ARG A 96 -3.19 -17.61 4.96
CA ARG A 96 -2.50 -18.88 5.25
C ARG A 96 -1.18 -18.93 4.47
N ASN A 97 -0.07 -19.18 5.17
CA ASN A 97 1.28 -19.23 4.60
C ASN A 97 1.68 -17.95 3.83
N GLY A 98 1.22 -16.77 4.28
CA GLY A 98 1.59 -15.48 3.67
C GLY A 98 0.96 -15.22 2.30
N ALA A 99 -0.10 -15.95 1.92
CA ALA A 99 -0.65 -15.91 0.55
C ALA A 99 -1.02 -14.51 0.02
N ASN A 100 -1.42 -13.57 0.88
CA ASN A 100 -1.72 -12.19 0.45
C ASN A 100 -0.44 -11.39 0.16
N ILE A 101 0.63 -11.63 0.93
CA ILE A 101 1.95 -11.05 0.68
C ILE A 101 2.55 -11.66 -0.58
N LYS A 102 2.45 -12.99 -0.77
CA LYS A 102 2.88 -13.69 -1.99
C LYS A 102 2.24 -13.17 -3.26
N ALA A 103 0.98 -12.74 -3.18
CA ALA A 103 0.32 -12.12 -4.32
C ALA A 103 0.94 -10.76 -4.67
N PHE A 104 1.28 -9.95 -3.66
CA PHE A 104 1.99 -8.69 -3.85
C PHE A 104 3.40 -8.93 -4.42
N GLU A 105 4.17 -9.86 -3.83
CA GLU A 105 5.50 -10.29 -4.31
C GLU A 105 5.47 -10.74 -5.77
N ALA A 106 4.47 -11.56 -6.15
CA ALA A 106 4.29 -11.98 -7.53
C ALA A 106 4.04 -10.81 -8.49
N ILE A 107 3.27 -9.80 -8.08
CA ILE A 107 2.96 -8.60 -8.89
C ILE A 107 4.21 -7.73 -9.08
N ILE A 108 5.04 -7.59 -8.05
CA ILE A 108 6.29 -6.83 -8.16
C ILE A 108 7.44 -7.64 -8.77
N GLY A 109 7.24 -8.96 -8.97
CA GLY A 109 8.17 -9.85 -9.65
C GLY A 109 9.38 -10.26 -8.80
N VAL A 110 9.16 -10.53 -7.51
CA VAL A 110 10.18 -11.06 -6.58
C VAL A 110 9.85 -12.50 -6.16
N GLU A 111 10.72 -13.09 -5.34
CA GLU A 111 10.48 -14.39 -4.73
C GLU A 111 9.22 -14.35 -3.84
N GLN A 112 8.41 -15.41 -3.90
CA GLN A 112 7.12 -15.48 -3.22
C GLN A 112 7.23 -16.22 -1.88
N ASP A 113 8.07 -15.73 -0.97
CA ASP A 113 8.30 -16.36 0.33
C ASP A 113 7.21 -16.00 1.37
N GLY A 114 6.46 -14.92 1.13
CA GLY A 114 5.35 -14.45 1.95
C GLY A 114 5.78 -13.59 3.13
N VAL A 115 6.99 -13.05 3.10
CA VAL A 115 7.59 -12.17 4.10
C VAL A 115 7.99 -10.88 3.42
N LEU A 116 7.19 -9.82 3.61
CA LEU A 116 7.48 -8.52 3.03
C LEU A 116 8.77 -7.94 3.65
N SER A 117 9.87 -8.00 2.90
CA SER A 117 11.17 -7.47 3.27
C SER A 117 11.37 -6.03 2.78
N GLU A 118 12.39 -5.34 3.29
CA GLU A 118 12.77 -4.03 2.75
C GLU A 118 13.21 -4.08 1.28
N ASP A 119 13.76 -5.20 0.82
CA ASP A 119 14.16 -5.38 -0.58
C ASP A 119 12.94 -5.52 -1.51
N ASP A 120 11.85 -6.11 -1.03
CA ASP A 120 10.57 -6.13 -1.75
C ASP A 120 9.99 -4.71 -1.88
N VAL A 121 10.10 -3.91 -0.81
CA VAL A 121 9.69 -2.49 -0.84
C VAL A 121 10.58 -1.70 -1.81
N LYS A 122 11.90 -1.91 -1.82
CA LYS A 122 12.81 -1.31 -2.80
C LYS A 122 12.42 -1.69 -4.22
N ARG A 123 12.04 -2.95 -4.46
CA ARG A 123 11.55 -3.40 -5.77
C ARG A 123 10.24 -2.74 -6.16
N ALA A 124 9.28 -2.64 -5.24
CA ALA A 124 8.02 -1.92 -5.48
C ALA A 124 8.29 -0.44 -5.84
N ASN A 125 9.23 0.20 -5.13
CA ASN A 125 9.67 1.57 -5.36
C ASN A 125 10.45 1.81 -6.66
N SER A 126 10.75 0.74 -7.42
CA SER A 126 11.42 0.82 -8.72
C SER A 126 10.43 0.87 -9.89
N PHE A 127 9.13 0.66 -9.64
CA PHE A 127 8.10 0.85 -10.66
C PHE A 127 7.92 2.34 -10.94
N TYR A 128 7.77 2.68 -12.22
CA TYR A 128 7.63 4.08 -12.62
C TYR A 128 6.24 4.62 -12.30
N PHE A 129 5.21 3.78 -12.44
CA PHE A 129 3.82 4.15 -12.23
C PHE A 129 3.19 3.26 -11.16
N ALA A 130 2.54 3.87 -10.17
CA ALA A 130 1.94 3.16 -9.03
C ALA A 130 0.81 2.19 -9.46
N GLU A 131 0.05 2.54 -10.51
CA GLU A 131 -1.04 1.73 -11.04
C GLU A 131 -0.57 0.37 -11.60
N GLN A 132 0.73 0.23 -11.92
CA GLN A 132 1.32 -1.06 -12.33
C GLN A 132 1.32 -2.08 -11.19
N ILE A 133 1.21 -1.62 -9.93
CA ILE A 133 1.12 -2.47 -8.75
C ILE A 133 -0.30 -2.42 -8.18
N VAL A 134 -0.84 -1.22 -8.01
CA VAL A 134 -2.12 -0.99 -7.32
C VAL A 134 -3.25 -1.71 -8.05
N ASN A 135 -3.37 -1.57 -9.36
CA ASN A 135 -4.52 -2.13 -10.09
C ASN A 135 -4.50 -3.67 -10.13
N PRO A 136 -3.36 -4.33 -10.44
CA PRO A 136 -3.24 -5.77 -10.27
C PRO A 136 -3.57 -6.22 -8.84
N TYR A 137 -3.08 -5.50 -7.81
CA TYR A 137 -3.38 -5.89 -6.44
C TYR A 137 -4.86 -5.67 -6.08
N VAL A 138 -5.52 -4.62 -6.59
CA VAL A 138 -6.98 -4.45 -6.47
C VAL A 138 -7.73 -5.62 -7.12
N LYS A 139 -7.36 -6.04 -8.33
CA LYS A 139 -7.98 -7.21 -8.99
C LYS A 139 -7.79 -8.47 -8.14
N TYR A 140 -6.59 -8.69 -7.61
CA TYR A 140 -6.33 -9.78 -6.67
C TYR A 140 -7.25 -9.72 -5.44
N ARG A 141 -7.39 -8.55 -4.79
CA ARG A 141 -8.25 -8.36 -3.62
C ARG A 141 -9.71 -8.70 -3.92
N VAL A 142 -10.23 -8.24 -5.06
CA VAL A 142 -11.60 -8.54 -5.49
C VAL A 142 -11.80 -10.03 -5.70
N LEU A 143 -10.88 -10.70 -6.40
CA LEU A 143 -10.92 -12.16 -6.59
C LEU A 143 -10.83 -12.90 -5.25
N TYR A 144 -9.94 -12.47 -4.36
CA TYR A 144 -9.80 -13.03 -3.02
C TYR A 144 -11.12 -12.97 -2.24
N TYR A 145 -11.76 -11.80 -2.17
CA TYR A 145 -13.02 -11.65 -1.45
C TYR A 145 -14.16 -12.45 -2.08
N LYS A 146 -14.23 -12.53 -3.41
CA LYS A 146 -15.24 -13.37 -4.09
C LYS A 146 -15.14 -14.87 -3.75
N THR A 147 -13.99 -15.34 -3.25
CA THR A 147 -13.85 -16.73 -2.76
C THR A 147 -14.24 -16.93 -1.29
N ARG A 148 -14.58 -15.86 -0.56
CA ARG A 148 -14.95 -15.95 0.86
C ARG A 148 -16.44 -16.27 0.99
N SER A 149 -16.78 -17.18 1.90
CA SER A 149 -18.16 -17.62 2.13
C SER A 149 -19.09 -16.49 2.60
N GLY A 150 -18.57 -15.43 3.22
CA GLY A 150 -19.35 -14.30 3.74
C GLY A 150 -19.49 -13.09 2.79
N VAL A 151 -19.10 -13.22 1.52
CA VAL A 151 -19.05 -12.05 0.61
C VAL A 151 -20.43 -11.51 0.24
N ALA A 152 -21.46 -12.36 0.22
CA ALA A 152 -22.83 -11.94 -0.08
C ALA A 152 -23.41 -11.07 1.04
N GLU A 153 -23.05 -11.37 2.28
CA GLU A 153 -23.46 -10.68 3.49
C GLU A 153 -22.60 -9.42 3.76
N ASN A 154 -21.44 -9.34 3.13
CA ASN A 154 -20.47 -8.26 3.34
C ASN A 154 -20.07 -7.59 2.01
N PRO A 155 -21.03 -6.98 1.26
CA PRO A 155 -20.73 -6.33 -0.01
C PRO A 155 -19.72 -5.18 0.13
N GLY A 156 -19.63 -4.58 1.32
CA GLY A 156 -18.65 -3.54 1.66
C GLY A 156 -17.20 -3.96 1.43
N TRP A 157 -16.87 -5.26 1.54
CA TRP A 157 -15.51 -5.76 1.25
C TRP A 157 -15.12 -5.53 -0.21
N LEU A 158 -16.04 -5.80 -1.14
CA LEU A 158 -15.81 -5.58 -2.56
C LEU A 158 -15.80 -4.09 -2.90
N THR A 159 -16.69 -3.31 -2.29
CA THR A 159 -16.73 -1.85 -2.47
C THR A 159 -15.43 -1.21 -2.02
N ARG A 160 -14.92 -1.56 -0.83
CA ARG A 160 -13.65 -1.06 -0.31
C ARG A 160 -12.46 -1.53 -1.13
N ALA A 161 -12.41 -2.80 -1.56
CA ALA A 161 -11.33 -3.26 -2.42
C ALA A 161 -11.26 -2.43 -3.73
N LYS A 162 -12.41 -2.21 -4.37
CA LYS A 162 -12.52 -1.46 -5.63
C LYS A 162 -12.22 0.03 -5.48
N SER A 163 -12.41 0.64 -4.32
CA SER A 163 -12.14 2.08 -4.12
C SER A 163 -10.66 2.45 -4.21
N PHE A 164 -9.75 1.48 -4.25
CA PHE A 164 -8.32 1.70 -4.49
C PHE A 164 -7.94 1.65 -5.97
N LEU A 165 -8.86 1.31 -6.87
CA LEU A 165 -8.57 1.24 -8.30
C LEU A 165 -8.15 2.62 -8.82
N MET A 166 -6.96 2.69 -9.41
CA MET A 166 -6.42 3.92 -9.97
C MET A 166 -6.85 4.05 -11.44
N HIS A 167 -7.18 5.27 -11.85
CA HIS A 167 -7.35 5.60 -13.26
C HIS A 167 -5.99 5.79 -13.94
N ASN A 168 -5.87 5.42 -15.21
CA ASN A 168 -4.69 5.76 -16.01
C ASN A 168 -4.98 6.97 -16.92
N ALA A 169 -3.94 7.46 -17.60
CA ALA A 169 -4.02 8.57 -18.54
C ALA A 169 -5.02 8.35 -19.69
N TYR A 170 -5.50 7.12 -19.89
CA TYR A 170 -6.38 6.72 -20.99
C TYR A 170 -7.84 6.49 -20.56
N GLY A 171 -8.18 6.71 -19.29
CA GLY A 171 -9.56 6.76 -18.80
C GLY A 171 -9.92 5.73 -17.72
N THR A 172 -11.18 5.27 -17.73
CA THR A 172 -11.71 4.32 -16.73
C THR A 172 -11.15 2.93 -16.98
N ILE A 173 -10.47 2.36 -15.99
CA ILE A 173 -9.97 0.99 -16.05
C ILE A 173 -11.06 0.04 -15.58
N VAL A 174 -11.32 -1.00 -16.37
CA VAL A 174 -12.18 -2.12 -15.96
C VAL A 174 -11.31 -3.24 -15.40
N LEU A 175 -11.70 -3.84 -14.27
CA LEU A 175 -10.92 -4.90 -13.63
C LEU A 175 -10.67 -6.13 -14.51
N THR A 176 -11.54 -6.39 -15.48
CA THR A 176 -11.37 -7.47 -16.46
C THR A 176 -10.14 -7.27 -17.33
N ASP A 177 -9.72 -6.02 -17.53
CA ASP A 177 -8.65 -5.64 -18.47
C ASP A 177 -7.30 -5.54 -17.76
N VAL A 178 -7.30 -5.56 -16.42
CA VAL A 178 -6.09 -5.60 -15.61
C VAL A 178 -5.50 -7.01 -15.65
N SER A 179 -4.24 -7.15 -16.05
CA SER A 179 -3.54 -8.44 -16.05
C SER A 179 -2.94 -8.76 -14.68
N LEU A 180 -2.97 -10.03 -14.27
CA LEU A 180 -2.21 -10.53 -13.13
C LEU A 180 -1.07 -11.45 -13.62
N PRO A 181 -0.03 -11.66 -12.78
CA PRO A 181 0.90 -12.76 -12.99
C PRO A 181 0.18 -14.11 -13.17
N ASP A 182 0.68 -14.95 -14.08
CA ASP A 182 0.09 -16.26 -14.42
C ASP A 182 -0.16 -17.16 -13.20
N SER A 183 0.72 -17.10 -12.20
CA SER A 183 0.57 -17.86 -10.95
C SER A 183 -0.72 -17.49 -10.21
N ILE A 184 -1.12 -16.21 -10.25
CA ILE A 184 -2.34 -15.71 -9.63
C ILE A 184 -3.55 -15.95 -10.54
N GLU A 185 -3.46 -15.66 -11.84
CA GLU A 185 -4.58 -15.90 -12.77
C GLU A 185 -5.04 -17.36 -12.72
N ARG A 186 -4.10 -18.31 -12.79
CA ARG A 186 -4.43 -19.75 -12.73
C ARG A 186 -5.15 -20.14 -11.44
N LYS A 187 -4.78 -19.53 -10.31
CA LYS A 187 -5.40 -19.78 -9.00
C LYS A 187 -6.87 -19.35 -8.99
N PHE A 188 -7.20 -18.25 -9.65
CA PHE A 188 -8.54 -17.66 -9.63
C PHE A 188 -9.35 -17.86 -10.92
N ARG A 189 -8.88 -18.68 -11.87
CA ARG A 189 -9.57 -18.96 -13.15
C ARG A 189 -11.03 -19.40 -13.04
N HIS A 190 -11.43 -19.92 -11.89
CA HIS A 190 -12.79 -20.40 -11.60
C HIS A 190 -13.71 -19.30 -11.03
N VAL A 191 -13.17 -18.12 -10.73
CA VAL A 191 -13.89 -16.99 -10.14
C VAL A 191 -14.19 -15.97 -11.24
N ARG A 192 -15.46 -15.59 -11.38
CA ARG A 192 -15.89 -14.57 -12.34
C ARG A 192 -15.66 -13.16 -11.79
N LEU A 193 -15.15 -12.24 -12.61
CA LEU A 193 -15.06 -10.82 -12.28
C LEU A 193 -16.33 -10.05 -12.63
#